data_AF-A0A352L6S2-F1
#
_entry.id   AF-A0A352L6S2-F1
#
_cell.length_a   1.000
_cell.length_b   1.000
_cell.length_c   1.000
_cell.angle_alpha   90.00
_cell.angle_beta   90.00
_cell.angle_gamma   90.00
#
_symmetry.space_group_name_H-M   'P 1'
#
loop_
_entity.id
_entity.type
_entity.pdbx_description
1 polymer ?
#
loop_
_entity_poly.entity_id
_entity_poly.type
_entity_poly.pdbx_seq_one_letter_code
_entity_poly.pdbx_strand_id
1 'polypeptide(L)'
;MQNQSAMGGSGIAPEELDEWYESLEDILHRYGPERLRALLVSLQERAYSRGVMLPFTANTPYINTIHHSKQVRFPGNREMERRIKSIV
;
A
#
# COMPACT_ATOMS: atom_id res chain seq x y z
N MET A 1 18.30 19.97 1.64
CA MET A 1 18.03 19.56 3.04
C MET A 1 17.58 18.10 3.00
N GLN A 2 18.49 17.23 3.44
CA GLN A 2 18.37 15.80 3.81
C GLN A 2 17.38 14.92 3.03
N ASN A 3 17.88 14.33 1.94
CA ASN A 3 17.37 13.08 1.38
C ASN A 3 17.73 11.95 2.34
N GLN A 4 16.81 11.57 3.22
CA GLN A 4 16.96 10.39 4.08
C GLN A 4 16.68 9.13 3.25
N SER A 5 17.56 8.85 2.30
CA SER A 5 17.79 7.50 1.80
C SER A 5 18.62 6.77 2.86
N ALA A 6 17.99 6.38 3.95
CA ALA A 6 18.64 5.66 5.03
C ALA A 6 18.02 4.26 5.16
N MET A 7 18.81 3.28 4.74
CA MET A 7 18.86 1.91 5.26
C MET A 7 17.63 1.03 4.99
N GLY A 8 17.76 0.14 4.01
CA GLY A 8 16.75 -0.90 3.77
C GLY A 8 17.21 -2.05 2.89
N GLY A 9 18.51 -2.39 2.85
CA GLY A 9 18.84 -3.78 2.58
C GLY A 9 18.33 -4.55 3.80
N SER A 10 17.33 -5.42 3.64
CA SER A 10 16.58 -6.02 4.75
C SER A 10 17.44 -6.82 5.73
N GLY A 11 18.75 -6.98 5.47
CA GLY A 11 19.64 -7.87 6.21
C GLY A 11 19.28 -9.35 5.99
N ILE A 12 18.22 -9.61 5.23
CA ILE A 12 17.70 -10.93 4.85
C ILE A 12 18.28 -11.24 3.46
N ALA A 13 18.65 -12.50 3.24
CA ALA A 13 19.16 -12.93 1.95
C ALA A 13 18.09 -12.69 0.85
N PRO A 14 18.50 -12.33 -0.38
CA PRO A 14 17.54 -12.08 -1.47
C PRO A 14 16.56 -13.24 -1.69
N GLU A 15 17.05 -14.47 -1.63
CA GLU A 15 16.25 -15.67 -1.86
C GLU A 15 15.20 -15.87 -0.76
N GLU A 16 15.57 -15.65 0.51
CA GLU A 16 14.63 -15.71 1.63
C GLU A 16 13.56 -14.62 1.49
N LEU A 17 13.94 -13.41 1.07
CA LEU A 17 12.99 -12.32 0.86
C LEU A 17 11.97 -12.65 -0.25
N ASP A 18 12.42 -13.29 -1.32
CA ASP A 18 11.55 -13.75 -2.41
C ASP A 18 10.55 -14.81 -1.92
N GLU A 19 10.97 -15.77 -1.09
CA GLU A 19 10.07 -16.75 -0.48
C GLU A 19 8.97 -16.09 0.38
N TRP A 20 9.32 -15.01 1.11
CA TRP A 20 8.34 -14.23 1.87
C TRP A 20 7.34 -13.51 0.95
N TYR A 21 7.79 -12.99 -0.20
CA TYR A 21 6.91 -12.38 -1.19
C TYR A 21 5.97 -13.41 -1.83
N GLU A 22 6.49 -14.58 -2.22
CA GLU A 22 5.68 -15.66 -2.76
C GLU A 22 4.60 -16.11 -1.76
N SER A 23 4.96 -16.23 -0.47
CA SER A 23 4.01 -16.57 0.59
C SER A 23 2.90 -15.52 0.75
N LEU A 24 3.26 -14.24 0.65
CA LEU A 24 2.30 -13.13 0.72
C LEU A 24 1.33 -13.16 -0.46
N GLU A 25 1.85 -13.37 -1.67
CA GLU A 25 1.06 -13.49 -2.90
C GLU A 25 0.14 -14.71 -2.85
N ASP A 26 0.62 -15.88 -2.40
CA ASP A 26 -0.22 -17.08 -2.27
C ASP A 26 -1.39 -16.85 -1.32
N ILE A 27 -1.16 -16.16 -0.20
CA ILE A 27 -2.22 -15.80 0.74
C ILE A 27 -3.20 -14.81 0.11
N LEU A 28 -2.71 -13.80 -0.62
CA LEU A 28 -3.57 -12.87 -1.33
C LEU A 28 -4.49 -13.60 -2.33
N HIS A 29 -3.94 -14.53 -3.11
CA HIS A 29 -4.67 -15.30 -4.12
C HIS A 29 -5.70 -16.26 -3.49
N ARG A 30 -5.33 -16.98 -2.42
CA ARG A 30 -6.21 -17.98 -1.79
C ARG A 30 -7.27 -17.39 -0.89
N TYR A 31 -6.94 -16.32 -0.18
CA TYR A 31 -7.72 -15.83 0.95
C TYR A 31 -8.22 -14.39 0.79
N GLY A 32 -7.69 -13.65 -0.19
CA GLY A 32 -8.10 -12.29 -0.49
C GLY A 32 -7.48 -11.22 0.42
N PRO A 33 -7.71 -9.94 0.07
CA PRO A 33 -7.01 -8.81 0.69
C PRO A 33 -7.39 -8.58 2.15
N GLU A 34 -8.62 -8.89 2.57
CA GLU A 34 -9.06 -8.74 3.96
C GLU A 34 -8.30 -9.67 4.91
N ARG A 35 -8.10 -10.93 4.50
CA ARG A 35 -7.36 -11.92 5.31
C ARG A 35 -5.86 -11.61 5.32
N LEU A 36 -5.30 -11.17 4.20
CA LEU A 36 -3.91 -10.71 4.17
C LEU A 36 -3.69 -9.51 5.10
N ARG A 37 -4.62 -8.54 5.12
CA ARG A 37 -4.54 -7.41 6.05
C ARG A 37 -4.54 -7.87 7.51
N ALA A 38 -5.42 -8.79 7.87
CA ALA A 38 -5.47 -9.33 9.23
C ALA A 38 -4.16 -10.02 9.63
N LEU A 39 -3.57 -10.80 8.72
CA LEU A 39 -2.26 -11.43 8.94
C LEU A 39 -1.15 -10.40 9.19
N LEU A 40 -1.06 -9.36 8.35
CA LEU A 40 -0.05 -8.32 8.50
C LEU A 40 -0.18 -7.58 9.84
N VAL A 41 -1.40 -7.30 10.29
CA VAL A 41 -1.64 -6.71 11.62
C VAL A 41 -1.16 -7.65 12.73
N SER A 42 -1.50 -8.94 12.67
CA SER A 42 -1.03 -9.90 13.68
C SER A 42 0.49 -10.07 13.70
N LEU A 43 1.15 -10.03 12.55
CA LEU A 43 2.62 -10.05 12.46
C LEU A 43 3.23 -8.78 13.09
N GLN A 44 2.61 -7.63 12.84
CA GLN A 44 3.01 -6.35 13.43
C GLN A 44 2.88 -6.36 14.96
N GLU A 45 1.75 -6.84 15.49
CA GLU A 45 1.51 -7.00 16.93
C GLU A 45 2.53 -7.94 17.56
N ARG A 46 2.86 -9.05 16.88
CA ARG A 46 3.88 -9.99 17.33
C ARG A 46 5.27 -9.35 17.35
N ALA A 47 5.62 -8.54 16.35
CA ALA A 47 6.87 -7.79 16.32
C ALA A 47 6.95 -6.79 17.48
N TYR A 48 5.87 -6.05 17.75
CA TYR A 48 5.79 -5.15 18.90
C TYR A 48 5.94 -5.88 20.24
N SER A 49 5.32 -7.06 20.39
CA SER A 49 5.47 -7.88 21.61
C SER A 49 6.91 -8.33 21.86
N ARG A 50 7.74 -8.34 20.81
CA ARG A 50 9.17 -8.70 20.84
C ARG A 50 10.08 -7.46 20.92
N GLY A 51 9.53 -6.27 21.13
CA GLY A 51 10.28 -5.03 21.27
C GLY A 51 10.71 -4.39 19.94
N VAL A 52 10.25 -4.91 18.80
CA VAL A 52 10.52 -4.32 17.49
C VAL A 52 9.54 -3.17 17.26
N MET A 53 10.02 -1.92 17.27
CA MET A 53 9.22 -0.77 16.86
C MET A 53 9.31 -0.58 15.36
N LEU A 54 8.19 -0.80 14.65
CA LEU A 54 8.08 -0.30 13.29
C LEU A 54 7.87 1.22 13.32
N PRO A 55 8.62 2.00 12.52
CA PRO A 55 8.37 3.42 12.39
C PRO A 55 6.93 3.62 11.89
N PHE A 56 6.13 4.39 12.62
CA PHE A 56 4.81 4.78 12.17
C PHE A 56 4.97 5.69 10.94
N THR A 57 4.71 5.15 9.74
CA THR A 57 4.64 5.94 8.53
C THR A 57 3.18 6.35 8.33
N ALA A 58 2.84 7.59 8.71
CA ALA A 58 1.56 8.21 8.38
C ALA A 58 1.37 8.47 6.87
N ASN A 59 2.27 7.93 6.04
CA ASN A 59 2.25 8.12 4.60
C ASN A 59 1.45 6.97 4.00
N THR A 60 0.24 7.28 3.55
CA THR A 60 -0.43 6.46 2.55
C THR A 60 0.49 6.37 1.33
N PRO A 61 0.59 5.21 0.66
CA PRO A 61 1.33 5.13 -0.58
C PRO A 61 0.82 6.20 -1.56
N TYR A 62 1.70 6.76 -2.38
CA TYR A 62 1.35 7.80 -3.36
C TYR A 62 0.59 7.19 -4.56
N ILE A 63 -0.55 6.59 -4.27
CA ILE A 63 -1.47 5.96 -5.20
C ILE A 63 -2.89 6.36 -4.83
N ASN A 64 -3.78 6.43 -5.83
CA ASN A 64 -5.19 6.70 -5.57
C ASN A 64 -5.79 5.58 -4.72
N THR A 65 -6.37 5.93 -3.57
CA THR A 65 -7.02 4.99 -2.66
C THR A 65 -8.23 4.30 -3.30
N ILE A 66 -8.84 4.91 -4.32
CA ILE A 66 -9.95 4.35 -5.09
C ILE A 66 -9.40 3.77 -6.40
N HIS A 67 -9.37 2.44 -6.48
CA HIS A 67 -9.01 1.72 -7.70
C HIS A 67 -9.96 2.06 -8.86
N HIS A 68 -9.45 2.07 -10.10
CA HIS A 68 -10.21 2.45 -11.30
C HIS A 68 -11.54 1.69 -11.43
N SER A 69 -11.56 0.39 -11.12
CA SER A 69 -12.80 -0.42 -11.18
C SER A 69 -13.84 -0.08 -10.11
N LYS A 70 -13.44 0.63 -9.04
CA LYS A 70 -14.32 1.11 -7.95
C LYS A 70 -14.70 2.59 -8.12
N GLN A 71 -14.22 3.26 -9.17
CA GLN A 71 -14.58 4.65 -9.43
C GLN A 71 -16.03 4.72 -9.91
N VAL A 72 -16.84 5.52 -9.22
CA VAL A 72 -18.21 5.80 -9.64
C VAL A 72 -18.20 6.60 -10.94
N ARG A 73 -19.28 6.44 -11.73
CA ARG A 73 -19.46 7.26 -12.93
C ARG A 73 -19.52 8.74 -12.52
N PHE A 74 -18.77 9.59 -13.22
CA PHE A 74 -18.79 11.02 -12.97
C PHE A 74 -20.23 11.55 -13.14
N PRO A 75 -20.80 12.27 -12.15
CA PRO A 75 -22.21 12.63 -12.16
C PRO A 75 -22.54 13.80 -13.11
N GLY A 76 -21.54 14.60 -13.49
CA GLY A 76 -21.72 15.80 -14.32
C GLY A 76 -21.46 15.60 -15.82
N ASN A 77 -21.71 16.67 -16.59
CA ASN A 77 -21.34 16.72 -18.00
C ASN A 77 -19.88 17.21 -18.16
N ARG A 78 -19.00 16.27 -18.52
CA ARG A 78 -17.55 16.55 -18.68
C ARG A 78 -17.24 17.55 -19.78
N GLU A 79 -18.05 17.65 -20.83
CA GLU A 79 -17.82 18.64 -21.91
C GLU A 79 -18.13 20.05 -21.43
N MET A 80 -19.23 20.21 -20.68
CA MET A 80 -19.61 21.50 -20.09
C MET A 80 -18.56 21.97 -19.08
N GLU A 81 -18.11 21.10 -18.19
CA GLU A 81 -17.07 21.43 -17.21
C GLU A 81 -15.72 21.76 -17.85
N ARG A 82 -15.33 21.07 -18.93
CA ARG A 82 -14.12 21.41 -19.70
C ARG A 82 -14.18 22.81 -20.30
N ARG A 83 -15.34 23.18 -20.88
CA ARG A 83 -15.54 24.52 -21.45
C ARG A 83 -15.46 25.60 -20.37
N ILE A 84 -16.06 25.36 -19.20
CA ILE A 84 -16.00 26.29 -18.07
C ILE A 84 -14.55 26.45 -17.58
N LYS A 85 -13.82 25.34 -17.42
CA LYS A 85 -12.41 25.34 -16.98
C LYS A 85 -11.47 26.04 -17.97
N SER A 86 -11.80 26.10 -19.26
CA SER A 86 -10.96 26.79 -20.25
C SER A 86 -11.18 28.30 -20.32
N ILE A 87 -12.27 28.80 -19.72
CA ILE A 87 -12.64 30.23 -19.76
C ILE A 87 -12.08 30.97 -18.52
N VAL A 88 -11.91 30.26 -17.40
CA VAL A 88 -11.23 30.71 -16.17
C VAL A 88 -9.75 30.40 -16.25
#